data_AF-A0A1X2IHW3-F1
#
_entry.id   AF-A0A1X2IHW3-F1
#
_cell.length_a   1.000
_cell.length_b   1.000
_cell.length_c   1.000
_cell.angle_alpha   90.00
_cell.angle_beta   90.00
_cell.angle_gamma   90.00
#
_symmetry.space_group_name_H-M   'P 1'
#
loop_
_entity.id
_entity.type
_entity.pdbx_description
1 polymer ?
#
loop_
_entity_poly.entity_id
_entity_poly.type
_entity_poly.pdbx_seq_one_letter_code
_entity_poly.pdbx_strand_id
1 'polypeptide(L)'
;MQEIQERVQSIIAITDDNQLIEAAASINEILGQLSTLNETWTLCTDLVRYLGDSARNPSVRLPLGEAGIIQTVTQLLMKDAHPTDFDVQAMRVLGNLSIDRDENRQRVLDSGVIVSLNALFDKKDIKLNMVLCGFCLNSSMNFEPIQKAIAENGCVNSLFDILSSHTIDTTESMALKALDNVMGQDQARISFMSNPSNMDTLLLLFIHAWKIDGMDDLDVLDTIADILLQVVMDDDKAQLLIMKSGKLHELMAFLNDDVTLDDDLQDDKEEMEKLAEIKKTLSNVVIYATSSDDLIEQLYNDQQFLAQLIQMTKDSSEILQRTGVNIIGNLARTDAQCIDLVKTHGLDVTLIDLFKNTDNAMIQNTILGCLKHLCLPKENKMAICDAGAIELAATLLDPSKDMVKRNQFLAIVILKLLCTNNITGSRRLLNNNPSILDMLVSFLQRVDDVAAKSETTRVFIQLIKSVWSQPDDQHLRQQLLRTPILNAVIEMIRTSKFPVLKNDGIIALTVILADHDSPTSKSMLSEALPLLIADPPTPPLETDENASPSEDDETRPFLPVIADDIRSANLPIEIRCNACTMLEHAIKTSTVVNNSVVYESLKQQSLPLLDITEPSILPYIQKIRFVLD
;
A
#
# COMPACT_ATOMS: atom_id res chain seq x y z
N MET A 1 36.34 42.37 24.62
CA MET A 1 35.41 42.07 23.51
C MET A 1 36.10 41.58 22.26
N GLN A 2 37.01 42.36 21.69
CA GLN A 2 37.85 41.92 20.57
C GLN A 2 38.58 40.60 20.87
N GLU A 3 39.13 40.45 22.08
CA GLU A 3 39.75 39.20 22.53
C GLU A 3 38.78 37.99 22.56
N ILE A 4 37.52 38.18 22.95
CA ILE A 4 36.52 37.10 22.97
C ILE A 4 36.13 36.73 21.54
N GLN A 5 35.96 37.72 20.66
CA GLN A 5 35.74 37.50 19.24
C GLN A 5 36.89 36.71 18.61
N GLU A 6 38.14 37.12 18.85
CA GLU A 6 39.33 36.42 18.35
C GLU A 6 39.39 34.98 18.88
N ARG A 7 39.03 34.74 20.15
CA ARG A 7 38.93 33.39 20.73
C ARG A 7 37.85 32.54 20.04
N VAL A 8 36.64 33.06 19.83
CA VAL A 8 35.56 32.32 19.14
C VAL A 8 35.93 32.04 17.68
N GLN A 9 36.58 32.99 17.00
CA GLN A 9 37.04 32.81 15.62
C GLN A 9 38.21 31.83 15.53
N SER A 10 39.09 31.78 16.52
CA SER A 10 40.22 30.84 16.54
C SER A 10 39.79 29.38 16.63
N ILE A 11 38.59 29.08 17.16
CA ILE A 11 38.07 27.72 17.23
C ILE A 11 37.99 27.07 15.85
N ILE A 12 37.70 27.85 14.81
CA ILE A 12 37.59 27.34 13.44
C ILE A 12 38.95 26.86 12.91
N ALA A 13 40.06 27.43 13.43
CA ALA A 13 41.41 27.06 13.03
C ALA A 13 41.98 25.86 13.82
N ILE A 14 41.29 25.41 14.88
CA ILE A 14 41.70 24.25 15.67
C ILE A 14 41.30 22.98 14.92
N THR A 15 42.27 22.11 14.67
CA THR A 15 42.07 20.84 13.96
C THR A 15 41.97 19.63 14.88
N ASP A 16 42.35 19.77 16.15
CA ASP A 16 42.26 18.72 17.16
C ASP A 16 40.96 18.86 17.96
N ASP A 17 40.12 17.83 17.92
CA ASP A 17 38.78 17.89 18.55
C ASP A 17 38.85 18.13 20.06
N ASN A 18 39.84 17.57 20.77
CA ASN A 18 39.96 17.78 22.22
C ASN A 18 40.32 19.23 22.55
N GLN A 19 41.27 19.83 21.82
CA GLN A 19 41.60 21.24 21.95
C GLN A 19 40.41 22.14 21.60
N LEU A 20 39.61 21.72 20.62
CA LEU A 20 38.41 22.45 20.22
C LEU A 20 37.36 22.41 21.33
N ILE A 21 37.10 21.24 21.92
CA ILE A 21 36.19 21.07 23.05
C ILE A 21 36.65 21.91 24.24
N GLU A 22 37.94 21.92 24.57
CA GLU A 22 38.47 22.73 25.68
C GLU A 22 38.31 24.23 25.43
N ALA A 23 38.61 24.69 24.21
CA ALA A 23 38.40 26.08 23.82
C ALA A 23 36.91 26.46 23.87
N ALA A 24 36.04 25.58 23.38
CA ALA A 24 34.59 25.73 23.41
C ALA A 24 34.05 25.75 24.85
N ALA A 25 34.56 24.90 25.74
CA ALA A 25 34.17 24.85 27.14
C ALA A 25 34.53 26.16 27.86
N SER A 26 35.69 26.75 27.57
CA SER A 26 36.05 28.07 28.12
C SER A 26 35.11 29.18 27.62
N ILE A 27 34.67 29.12 26.36
CA ILE A 27 33.66 30.06 25.85
C ILE A 27 32.30 29.82 26.51
N ASN A 28 31.92 28.56 26.71
CA ASN A 28 30.69 28.20 27.41
C ASN A 28 30.69 28.72 28.85
N GLU A 29 31.83 28.65 29.54
CA GLU A 29 31.98 29.22 30.89
C GLU A 29 31.78 30.74 30.90
N ILE A 30 32.38 31.46 29.94
CA ILE A 30 32.17 32.90 29.78
C ILE A 30 30.68 33.21 29.56
N LEU A 31 30.03 32.47 28.66
CA LEU A 31 28.60 32.62 28.37
C LEU A 31 27.74 32.37 29.63
N GLY A 32 28.07 31.34 30.41
CA GLY A 32 27.44 31.03 31.68
C GLY A 32 27.62 32.13 32.73
N GLN A 33 28.83 32.71 32.83
CA GLN A 33 29.10 33.84 33.74
C GLN A 33 28.28 35.08 33.36
N LEU A 34 28.21 35.40 32.06
CA LEU A 34 27.43 36.55 31.56
C LEU A 34 25.94 36.44 31.89
N SER A 35 25.43 35.20 32.01
CA SER A 35 24.05 34.93 32.43
C SER A 35 23.72 35.41 33.84
N THR A 36 24.73 35.65 34.69
CA THR A 36 24.55 36.01 36.11
C THR A 36 24.66 37.52 36.37
N LEU A 37 24.98 38.30 35.33
CA LEU A 37 25.26 39.72 35.40
C LEU A 37 24.12 40.53 34.75
N ASN A 38 23.82 41.70 35.31
CA ASN A 38 22.82 42.62 34.73
C ASN A 38 23.42 43.39 33.54
N GLU A 39 22.57 43.81 32.59
CA GLU A 39 22.93 44.66 31.43
C GLU A 39 23.96 44.04 30.45
N THR A 40 24.10 42.72 30.43
CA THR A 40 25.07 42.01 29.56
C THR A 40 24.51 41.54 28.23
N TRP A 41 23.24 41.81 27.91
CA TRP A 41 22.57 41.24 26.73
C TRP A 41 23.25 41.57 25.40
N THR A 42 23.80 42.77 25.24
CA THR A 42 24.58 43.11 24.03
C THR A 42 25.79 42.18 23.88
N LEU A 43 26.51 41.96 24.98
CA LEU A 43 27.69 41.10 25.03
C LEU A 43 27.33 39.62 24.79
N CYS A 44 26.25 39.15 25.41
CA CYS A 44 25.70 37.81 25.17
C CYS A 44 25.30 37.63 23.71
N THR A 45 24.61 38.61 23.12
CA THR A 45 24.15 38.56 21.72
C THR A 45 25.33 38.50 20.76
N ASP A 46 26.37 39.30 20.97
CA ASP A 46 27.58 39.25 20.16
C ASP A 46 28.31 37.89 20.29
N LEU A 47 28.42 37.35 21.49
CA LEU A 47 29.07 36.06 21.72
C LEU A 47 28.32 34.92 21.01
N VAL A 48 27.00 34.87 21.16
CA VAL A 48 26.15 33.89 20.49
C VAL A 48 26.15 34.10 18.97
N ARG A 49 26.20 35.35 18.49
CA ARG A 49 26.39 35.65 17.06
C ARG A 49 27.68 35.03 16.53
N TYR A 50 28.81 35.23 17.21
CA TYR A 50 30.09 34.64 16.80
C TYR A 50 30.06 33.11 16.82
N LEU A 51 29.44 32.51 17.84
CA LEU A 51 29.22 31.05 17.86
C LEU A 51 28.39 30.58 16.67
N GLY A 52 27.36 31.33 16.28
CA GLY A 52 26.50 30.99 15.15
C GLY A 52 27.20 31.13 13.81
N ASP A 53 28.10 32.10 13.68
CA ASP A 53 28.98 32.26 12.50
C ASP A 53 29.97 31.08 12.42
N SER A 54 30.58 30.69 13.54
CA SER A 54 31.48 29.53 13.61
C SER A 54 30.76 28.21 13.28
N ALA A 55 29.55 28.00 13.78
CA ALA A 55 28.75 26.78 13.58
C ALA A 55 28.38 26.48 12.11
N ARG A 56 28.60 27.43 11.20
CA ARG A 56 28.53 27.17 9.75
C ARG A 56 29.57 26.14 9.31
N ASN A 57 30.72 26.07 9.98
CA ASN A 57 31.74 25.07 9.72
C ASN A 57 31.35 23.70 10.32
N PRO A 58 31.24 22.62 9.52
CA PRO A 58 30.90 21.28 10.02
C PRO A 58 31.83 20.73 11.11
N SER A 59 33.11 21.14 11.15
CA SER A 59 34.09 20.61 12.12
C SER A 59 33.81 21.07 13.55
N VAL A 60 33.21 22.24 13.73
CA VAL A 60 33.00 22.80 15.07
C VAL A 60 31.66 22.38 15.70
N ARG A 61 30.72 21.84 14.92
CA ARG A 61 29.34 21.59 15.36
C ARG A 61 29.27 20.61 16.53
N LEU A 62 29.89 19.44 16.40
CA LEU A 62 29.88 18.40 17.45
C LEU A 62 30.66 18.86 18.70
N PRO A 63 31.91 19.37 18.58
CA PRO A 63 32.64 19.89 19.74
C PRO A 63 31.95 21.02 20.52
N LEU A 64 31.29 21.97 19.83
CA LEU A 64 30.50 23.01 20.49
C LEU A 64 29.30 22.41 21.25
N GLY A 65 28.67 21.39 20.69
CA GLY A 65 27.60 20.63 21.36
C GLY A 65 28.10 19.90 22.62
N GLU A 66 29.24 19.22 22.52
CA GLU A 66 29.88 18.51 23.64
C GLU A 66 30.35 19.44 24.76
N ALA A 67 30.80 20.65 24.41
CA ALA A 67 31.15 21.68 25.37
C ALA A 67 29.96 22.26 26.15
N GLY A 68 28.72 21.87 25.83
CA GLY A 68 27.50 22.28 26.53
C GLY A 68 26.90 23.61 26.04
N ILE A 69 27.31 24.11 24.86
CA ILE A 69 26.83 25.38 24.32
C ILE A 69 25.31 25.37 24.12
N ILE A 70 24.76 24.26 23.61
CA ILE A 70 23.30 24.09 23.39
C ILE A 70 22.52 24.31 24.69
N GLN A 71 22.99 23.69 25.77
CA GLN A 71 22.32 23.77 27.07
C GLN A 71 22.39 25.19 27.65
N THR A 72 23.55 25.84 27.59
CA THR A 72 23.74 27.21 28.13
C THR A 72 22.97 28.25 27.32
N VAL A 73 23.00 28.17 25.98
CA VAL A 73 22.24 29.07 25.09
C VAL A 73 20.74 28.92 25.35
N THR A 74 20.25 27.68 25.48
CA THR A 74 18.85 27.43 25.82
C THR A 74 18.48 27.99 27.19
N GLN A 75 19.30 27.75 28.22
CA GLN A 75 19.06 28.32 29.55
C GLN A 75 18.98 29.85 29.54
N LEU A 76 19.82 30.51 28.73
CA LEU A 76 19.77 31.96 28.54
C LEU A 76 18.48 32.41 27.83
N LEU A 77 18.05 31.68 26.80
CA LEU A 77 16.80 31.92 26.08
C LEU A 77 15.58 31.78 27.00
N MET A 78 15.66 30.90 28.01
CA MET A 78 14.59 30.68 28.99
C MET A 78 14.58 31.68 30.15
N LYS A 79 15.55 32.60 30.24
CA LYS A 79 15.54 33.65 31.28
C LYS A 79 14.61 34.78 30.89
N ASP A 80 13.81 35.24 31.86
CA ASP A 80 12.92 36.38 31.68
C ASP A 80 13.70 37.68 31.38
N ALA A 81 13.20 38.44 30.41
CA ALA A 81 13.71 39.72 29.90
C ALA A 81 15.09 39.68 29.19
N HIS A 82 15.06 39.39 27.89
CA HIS A 82 16.16 39.52 26.92
C HIS A 82 15.67 40.15 25.60
N PRO A 83 16.56 40.76 24.79
CA PRO A 83 16.17 41.40 23.53
C PRO A 83 15.91 40.38 22.41
N THR A 84 15.03 40.73 21.46
CA THR A 84 14.74 39.90 20.27
C THR A 84 15.97 39.57 19.44
N ASP A 85 16.94 40.48 19.38
CA ASP A 85 18.22 40.21 18.72
C ASP A 85 18.96 39.01 19.32
N PHE A 86 18.82 38.76 20.64
CA PHE A 86 19.37 37.57 21.27
C PHE A 86 18.64 36.30 20.81
N ASP A 87 17.29 36.32 20.74
CA ASP A 87 16.50 35.19 20.23
C ASP A 87 16.97 34.78 18.83
N VAL A 88 17.15 35.77 17.95
CA VAL A 88 17.63 35.57 16.58
C VAL A 88 18.97 34.86 16.57
N GLN A 89 19.93 35.30 17.39
CA GLN A 89 21.25 34.65 17.41
C GLN A 89 21.23 33.28 18.08
N ALA A 90 20.46 33.12 19.17
CA ALA A 90 20.33 31.88 19.91
C ALA A 90 19.75 30.78 19.02
N MET A 91 18.61 31.03 18.39
CA MET A 91 17.97 30.06 17.49
C MET A 91 18.85 29.73 16.28
N ARG A 92 19.63 30.70 15.78
CA ARG A 92 20.59 30.48 14.70
C ARG A 92 21.72 29.54 15.11
N VAL A 93 22.27 29.70 16.33
CA VAL A 93 23.27 28.77 16.88
C VAL A 93 22.68 27.37 16.99
N LEU A 94 21.52 27.22 17.64
CA LEU A 94 20.91 25.92 17.86
C LEU A 94 20.57 25.20 16.54
N GLY A 95 20.08 25.95 15.54
CA GLY A 95 19.79 25.43 14.21
C GLY A 95 21.06 24.98 13.48
N ASN A 96 22.10 25.82 13.47
CA ASN A 96 23.37 25.49 12.80
C ASN A 96 24.09 24.30 13.45
N LEU A 97 24.06 24.19 14.78
CA LEU A 97 24.66 23.05 15.48
C LEU A 97 23.95 21.74 15.19
N SER A 98 22.69 21.78 14.76
CA SER A 98 21.88 20.59 14.43
C SER A 98 22.13 20.04 13.01
N ILE A 99 22.79 20.81 12.13
CA ILE A 99 23.00 20.41 10.73
C ILE A 99 23.93 19.20 10.67
N ASP A 100 23.42 18.08 10.13
CA ASP A 100 24.11 16.79 9.94
C ASP A 100 24.64 16.16 11.24
N ARG A 101 24.02 16.44 12.39
CA ARG A 101 24.48 16.00 13.72
C ARG A 101 23.34 15.55 14.63
N ASP A 102 22.99 14.27 14.59
CA ASP A 102 21.93 13.69 15.42
C ASP A 102 22.22 13.80 16.92
N GLU A 103 23.49 13.75 17.34
CA GLU A 103 23.86 13.95 18.75
C GLU A 103 23.50 15.36 19.22
N ASN A 104 23.64 16.36 18.34
CA ASN A 104 23.26 17.73 18.66
C ASN A 104 21.75 17.94 18.57
N ARG A 105 21.05 17.26 17.66
CA ARG A 105 19.58 17.25 17.65
C ARG A 105 19.03 16.65 18.94
N GLN A 106 19.61 15.55 19.42
CA GLN A 106 19.25 14.99 20.73
C GLN A 106 19.51 15.99 21.87
N ARG A 107 20.66 16.67 21.89
CA ARG A 107 20.95 17.72 22.88
C ARG A 107 19.96 18.89 22.81
N VAL A 108 19.55 19.30 21.61
CA VAL A 108 18.52 20.34 21.40
C VAL A 108 17.18 19.88 21.97
N LEU A 109 16.77 18.64 21.72
CA LEU A 109 15.57 18.07 22.32
C LEU A 109 15.64 18.06 23.85
N ASP A 110 16.74 17.52 24.40
CA ASP A 110 16.96 17.39 25.84
C ASP A 110 17.03 18.76 26.56
N SER A 111 17.43 19.81 25.84
CA SER A 111 17.49 21.17 26.39
C SER A 111 16.10 21.77 26.70
N GLY A 112 15.03 21.22 26.11
CA GLY A 112 13.66 21.70 26.29
C GLY A 112 13.28 22.92 25.44
N VAL A 113 14.15 23.39 24.54
CA VAL A 113 13.92 24.62 23.75
C VAL A 113 12.68 24.57 22.86
N ILE A 114 12.26 23.37 22.43
CA ILE A 114 11.13 23.16 21.52
C ILE A 114 9.81 23.72 22.11
N VAL A 115 9.65 23.67 23.44
CA VAL A 115 8.46 24.18 24.14
C VAL A 115 8.28 25.69 23.96
N SER A 116 9.38 26.41 23.69
CA SER A 116 9.38 27.87 23.57
C SER A 116 9.08 28.37 22.16
N LEU A 117 9.05 27.49 21.15
CA LEU A 117 8.96 27.88 19.74
C LEU A 117 7.70 28.72 19.44
N ASN A 118 6.52 28.33 19.93
CA ASN A 118 5.31 29.12 19.70
C ASN A 118 5.41 30.53 20.29
N ALA A 119 5.92 30.66 21.52
CA ALA A 119 6.10 31.97 22.14
C ALA A 119 7.11 32.83 21.37
N LEU A 120 8.08 32.22 20.68
CA LEU A 120 9.02 32.93 19.82
C LEU A 120 8.37 33.35 18.49
N PHE A 121 7.58 32.48 17.84
CA PHE A 121 6.81 32.84 16.65
C PHE A 121 5.76 33.94 16.94
N ASP A 122 5.15 33.94 18.13
CA ASP A 122 4.18 34.94 18.58
C ASP A 122 4.76 36.36 18.66
N LYS A 123 6.09 36.51 18.69
CA LYS A 123 6.76 37.83 18.62
C LYS A 123 6.58 38.49 17.26
N LYS A 124 6.26 37.73 16.20
CA LYS A 124 6.01 38.20 14.82
C LYS A 124 7.13 39.07 14.24
N ASP A 125 8.37 38.82 14.68
CA ASP A 125 9.55 39.49 14.13
C ASP A 125 10.03 38.75 12.87
N ILE A 126 10.20 39.49 11.78
CA ILE A 126 10.52 38.92 10.46
C ILE A 126 11.86 38.16 10.49
N LYS A 127 12.89 38.72 11.14
CA LYS A 127 14.21 38.10 11.19
C LYS A 127 14.19 36.86 12.08
N LEU A 128 13.48 36.93 13.20
CA LEU A 128 13.30 35.81 14.09
C LEU A 128 12.55 34.67 13.40
N ASN A 129 11.46 34.95 12.70
CA ASN A 129 10.68 33.95 11.97
C ASN A 129 11.52 33.20 10.94
N MET A 130 12.33 33.91 10.14
CA MET A 130 13.27 33.28 9.20
C MET A 130 14.23 32.31 9.91
N VAL A 131 14.80 32.72 11.05
CA VAL A 131 15.71 31.86 11.82
C VAL A 131 14.98 30.70 12.49
N LEU A 132 13.75 30.90 12.98
CA LEU A 132 12.93 29.85 13.56
C LEU A 132 12.57 28.78 12.53
N CYS A 133 12.21 29.18 11.31
CA CYS A 133 11.98 28.25 10.20
C CYS A 133 13.25 27.43 9.91
N GLY A 134 14.42 28.09 9.90
CA GLY A 134 15.70 27.40 9.70
C GLY A 134 16.10 26.47 10.83
N PHE A 135 15.81 26.85 12.07
CA PHE A 135 15.96 25.98 13.23
C PHE A 135 15.07 24.75 13.09
N CYS A 136 13.79 24.92 12.78
CA CYS A 136 12.85 23.81 12.63
C CYS A 136 13.29 22.88 11.51
N LEU A 137 13.66 23.42 10.34
CA LEU A 137 14.20 22.65 9.21
C LEU A 137 15.42 21.82 9.62
N ASN A 138 16.48 22.46 10.13
CA ASN A 138 17.76 21.80 10.37
C ASN A 138 17.70 20.78 11.53
N SER A 139 16.90 21.08 12.55
CA SER A 139 16.78 20.22 13.74
C SER A 139 15.86 19.02 13.53
N SER A 140 14.90 19.10 12.61
CA SER A 140 13.94 18.02 12.31
C SER A 140 14.34 17.11 11.14
N MET A 141 15.25 17.55 10.27
CA MET A 141 15.63 16.84 9.05
C MET A 141 16.11 15.41 9.35
N ASN A 142 15.33 14.40 8.94
CA ASN A 142 15.60 12.98 9.20
C ASN A 142 15.82 12.62 10.69
N PHE A 143 15.18 13.35 11.63
CA PHE A 143 15.32 13.10 13.06
C PHE A 143 13.95 13.07 13.77
N GLU A 144 13.36 11.87 13.82
CA GLU A 144 12.01 11.59 14.35
C GLU A 144 11.72 12.21 15.73
N PRO A 145 12.64 12.17 16.73
CA PRO A 145 12.34 12.71 18.06
C PRO A 145 12.00 14.21 18.05
N ILE A 146 12.70 15.02 17.25
CA ILE A 146 12.39 16.45 17.12
C ILE A 146 11.15 16.66 16.26
N GLN A 147 10.96 15.89 15.18
CA GLN A 147 9.75 15.99 14.36
C GLN A 147 8.49 15.83 15.21
N LYS A 148 8.48 14.80 16.06
CA LYS A 148 7.42 14.54 17.02
C LYS A 148 7.26 15.68 18.02
N ALA A 149 8.36 16.17 18.60
CA ALA A 149 8.31 17.27 19.56
C ALA A 149 7.75 18.57 18.96
N ILE A 150 8.15 18.94 17.73
CA ILE A 150 7.62 20.12 17.02
C ILE A 150 6.11 19.95 16.77
N ALA A 151 5.67 18.76 16.35
CA ALA A 151 4.27 18.45 16.12
C ALA A 151 3.42 18.55 17.41
N GLU A 152 3.88 17.97 18.51
CA GLU A 152 3.18 17.95 19.80
C GLU A 152 3.14 19.32 20.48
N ASN A 153 4.12 20.19 20.22
CA ASN A 153 4.15 21.55 20.76
C ASN A 153 3.36 22.55 19.90
N GLY A 154 2.57 22.11 18.91
CA GLY A 154 1.65 22.98 18.15
C GLY A 154 2.33 23.95 17.17
N CYS A 155 3.62 23.75 16.87
CA CYS A 155 4.40 24.64 16.00
C CYS A 155 3.98 24.57 14.52
N VAL A 156 3.23 23.54 14.13
CA VAL A 156 2.72 23.38 12.75
C VAL A 156 1.89 24.58 12.32
N ASN A 157 0.96 25.04 13.16
CA ASN A 157 0.14 26.21 12.82
C ASN A 157 1.00 27.48 12.69
N SER A 158 1.99 27.66 13.58
CA SER A 158 2.93 28.78 13.52
C SER A 158 3.75 28.79 12.24
N LEU A 159 4.15 27.62 11.72
CA LEU A 159 4.84 27.51 10.42
C LEU A 159 3.90 27.82 9.25
N PHE A 160 2.62 27.41 9.31
CA PHE A 160 1.63 27.78 8.30
C PHE A 160 1.32 29.28 8.30
N ASP A 161 1.32 29.94 9.46
CA ASP A 161 1.11 31.39 9.57
C ASP A 161 2.22 32.22 8.90
N ILE A 162 3.38 31.61 8.61
CA ILE A 162 4.47 32.22 7.83
C ILE A 162 4.17 32.20 6.33
N LEU A 163 3.42 31.21 5.84
CA LEU A 163 3.19 31.02 4.42
C LEU A 163 2.23 32.09 3.87
N SER A 164 2.59 32.70 2.75
CA SER A 164 1.66 33.44 1.91
C SER A 164 1.03 32.50 0.88
N SER A 165 -0.11 32.87 0.28
CA SER A 165 -0.73 32.06 -0.78
C SER A 165 -0.17 32.34 -2.19
N HIS A 166 0.72 33.33 -2.36
CA HIS A 166 1.08 33.88 -3.67
C HIS A 166 2.55 34.36 -3.78
N THR A 167 3.41 34.01 -2.83
CA THR A 167 4.86 34.28 -2.89
C THR A 167 5.59 33.18 -2.15
N ILE A 168 6.76 32.81 -2.65
CA ILE A 168 7.65 31.86 -1.98
C ILE A 168 9.03 32.50 -1.91
N ASP A 169 9.37 33.11 -0.78
CA ASP A 169 10.72 33.58 -0.51
C ASP A 169 11.51 32.54 0.32
N THR A 170 12.75 32.86 0.66
CA THR A 170 13.63 32.00 1.45
C THR A 170 12.97 31.53 2.75
N THR A 171 12.18 32.38 3.39
CA THR A 171 11.50 32.12 4.66
C THR A 171 10.36 31.13 4.47
N GLU A 172 9.48 31.32 3.48
CA GLU A 172 8.42 30.36 3.16
C GLU A 172 9.00 29.03 2.68
N SER A 173 10.08 29.02 1.89
CA SER A 173 10.77 27.80 1.48
C SER A 173 11.30 27.01 2.70
N MET A 174 11.92 27.70 3.66
CA MET A 174 12.37 27.08 4.92
C MET A 174 11.19 26.59 5.77
N ALA A 175 10.07 27.31 5.79
CA ALA A 175 8.86 26.90 6.48
C ALA A 175 8.22 25.65 5.83
N LEU A 176 8.14 25.60 4.50
CA LEU A 176 7.65 24.44 3.74
C LEU A 176 8.52 23.21 4.01
N LYS A 177 9.84 23.32 3.92
CA LYS A 177 10.75 22.20 4.20
C LYS A 177 10.68 21.73 5.66
N ALA A 178 10.47 22.67 6.61
CA ALA A 178 10.23 22.31 8.00
C ALA A 178 8.87 21.62 8.21
N LEU A 179 7.83 22.02 7.49
CA LEU A 179 6.51 21.39 7.50
C LEU A 179 6.57 19.98 6.92
N ASP A 180 7.25 19.79 5.80
CA ASP A 180 7.46 18.49 5.17
C ASP A 180 8.15 17.49 6.12
N ASN A 181 9.24 17.92 6.79
CA ASN A 181 9.92 17.11 7.79
C ASN A 181 8.99 16.60 8.91
N VAL A 182 7.94 17.34 9.27
CA VAL A 182 7.06 16.99 10.40
C VAL A 182 5.74 16.36 9.98
N MET A 183 5.33 16.44 8.71
CA MET A 183 3.99 16.01 8.28
C MET A 183 3.77 14.49 8.33
N GLY A 184 4.86 13.72 8.42
CA GLY A 184 4.82 12.29 8.71
C GLY A 184 4.27 11.97 10.11
N GLN A 185 4.24 12.93 11.03
CA GLN A 185 3.73 12.76 12.39
C GLN A 185 2.21 12.95 12.46
N ASP A 186 1.47 12.01 13.08
CA ASP A 186 0.01 12.08 13.22
C ASP A 186 -0.47 13.41 13.83
N GLN A 187 0.24 13.87 14.89
CA GLN A 187 -0.10 15.11 15.57
C GLN A 187 0.10 16.35 14.68
N ALA A 188 1.03 16.29 13.72
CA ALA A 188 1.22 17.37 12.76
C ALA A 188 0.04 17.44 11.79
N ARG A 189 -0.42 16.30 11.26
CA ARG A 189 -1.60 16.22 10.39
C ARG A 189 -2.88 16.64 11.12
N ILE A 190 -3.04 16.27 12.39
CA ILE A 190 -4.15 16.76 13.24
C ILE A 190 -4.11 18.29 13.37
N SER A 191 -2.93 18.86 13.59
CA SER A 191 -2.75 20.31 13.71
C SER A 191 -3.03 21.02 12.39
N PHE A 192 -2.50 20.49 11.27
CA PHE A 192 -2.81 20.96 9.93
C PHE A 192 -4.33 21.02 9.68
N MET A 193 -5.03 19.92 9.97
CA MET A 193 -6.48 19.79 9.76
C MET A 193 -7.33 20.62 10.75
N SER A 194 -6.73 21.18 11.80
CA SER A 194 -7.42 22.07 12.73
C SER A 194 -7.81 23.41 12.08
N ASN A 195 -7.11 23.80 11.01
CA ASN A 195 -7.44 24.97 10.20
C ASN A 195 -7.57 24.60 8.72
N PRO A 196 -8.81 24.50 8.19
CA PRO A 196 -9.05 24.14 6.78
C PRO A 196 -8.36 25.06 5.76
N SER A 197 -8.06 26.31 6.11
CA SER A 197 -7.38 27.23 5.18
C SER A 197 -5.96 26.79 4.85
N ASN A 198 -5.33 25.94 5.67
CA ASN A 198 -3.99 25.41 5.41
C ASN A 198 -3.96 24.62 4.10
N MET A 199 -5.03 23.88 3.80
CA MET A 199 -5.17 23.16 2.53
C MET A 199 -5.25 24.14 1.36
N ASP A 200 -6.08 25.17 1.46
CA ASP A 200 -6.21 26.19 0.42
C ASP A 200 -4.88 26.91 0.18
N THR A 201 -4.12 27.22 1.24
CA THR A 201 -2.79 27.83 1.13
C THR A 201 -1.83 26.95 0.34
N LEU A 202 -1.72 25.65 0.66
CA LEU A 202 -0.83 24.73 -0.08
C LEU A 202 -1.25 24.58 -1.54
N LEU A 203 -2.54 24.45 -1.82
CA LEU A 203 -3.06 24.33 -3.18
C LEU A 203 -2.77 25.60 -4.00
N LEU A 204 -2.96 26.78 -3.42
CA LEU A 204 -2.66 28.06 -4.07
C LEU A 204 -1.16 28.24 -4.30
N LEU A 205 -0.33 27.87 -3.33
CA LEU A 205 1.13 27.90 -3.46
C LEU A 205 1.61 26.97 -4.57
N PHE A 206 1.12 25.73 -4.61
CA PHE A 206 1.45 24.79 -5.69
C PHE A 206 1.11 25.39 -7.05
N ILE A 207 -0.13 25.88 -7.21
CA ILE A 207 -0.60 26.49 -8.46
C ILE A 207 0.23 27.72 -8.84
N HIS A 208 0.61 28.55 -7.86
CA HIS A 208 1.43 29.72 -8.09
C HIS A 208 2.82 29.33 -8.60
N ALA A 209 3.47 28.39 -7.93
CA ALA A 209 4.83 27.95 -8.26
C ALA A 209 4.94 27.41 -9.69
N TRP A 210 3.93 26.70 -10.21
CA TRP A 210 4.00 26.20 -11.59
C TRP A 210 3.37 27.12 -12.64
N LYS A 211 2.33 27.91 -12.33
CA LYS A 211 1.69 28.79 -13.33
C LYS A 211 2.26 30.19 -13.42
N ILE A 212 2.78 30.72 -12.31
CA ILE A 212 3.22 32.11 -12.21
C ILE A 212 4.75 32.15 -12.18
N ASP A 213 5.36 31.35 -11.31
CA ASP A 213 6.82 31.27 -11.19
C ASP A 213 7.46 30.32 -12.23
N GLY A 214 6.69 29.80 -13.18
CA GLY A 214 7.23 29.02 -14.29
C GLY A 214 7.96 27.73 -13.90
N MET A 215 7.75 27.20 -12.68
CA MET A 215 8.50 26.08 -12.12
C MET A 215 10.01 26.39 -11.89
N ASP A 216 10.35 27.66 -11.62
CA ASP A 216 11.72 28.13 -11.36
C ASP A 216 12.43 27.37 -10.20
N ASP A 217 11.68 26.87 -9.21
CA ASP A 217 12.19 26.08 -8.09
C ASP A 217 11.41 24.76 -7.94
N LEU A 218 11.96 23.70 -8.53
CA LEU A 218 11.37 22.36 -8.42
C LEU A 218 11.44 21.78 -7.00
N ASP A 219 12.39 22.20 -6.14
CA ASP A 219 12.43 21.69 -4.75
C ASP A 219 11.19 22.13 -3.98
N VAL A 220 10.76 23.37 -4.21
CA VAL A 220 9.56 23.94 -3.59
C VAL A 220 8.31 23.21 -4.06
N LEU A 221 8.17 22.96 -5.37
CA LEU A 221 7.04 22.21 -5.92
C LEU A 221 6.97 20.79 -5.37
N ASP A 222 8.11 20.11 -5.30
CA ASP A 222 8.23 18.77 -4.73
C ASP A 222 7.81 18.75 -3.26
N THR A 223 8.36 19.67 -2.46
CA THR A 223 8.02 19.83 -1.03
C THR A 223 6.51 20.03 -0.83
N ILE A 224 5.86 20.89 -1.64
CA ILE A 224 4.42 21.11 -1.53
C ILE A 224 3.63 19.86 -1.92
N ALA A 225 4.03 19.17 -2.99
CA ALA A 225 3.38 17.94 -3.44
C ALA A 225 3.49 16.82 -2.39
N ASP A 226 4.63 16.70 -1.73
CA ASP A 226 4.87 15.71 -0.67
C ASP A 226 4.05 16.01 0.58
N ILE A 227 3.96 17.27 1.01
CA ILE A 227 3.08 17.66 2.13
C ILE A 227 1.62 17.32 1.77
N LEU A 228 1.16 17.68 0.57
CA LEU A 228 -0.19 17.35 0.11
C LEU A 228 -0.42 15.84 0.13
N LEU A 229 0.52 15.03 -0.36
CA LEU A 229 0.42 13.58 -0.36
C LEU A 229 0.31 13.01 1.06
N GLN A 230 1.18 13.44 1.97
CA GLN A 230 1.18 12.98 3.36
C GLN A 230 -0.13 13.31 4.08
N VAL A 231 -0.76 14.43 3.76
CA VAL A 231 -2.02 14.87 4.36
C VAL A 231 -3.24 14.13 3.81
N VAL A 232 -3.28 13.86 2.50
CA VAL A 232 -4.48 13.27 1.84
C VAL A 232 -4.54 11.76 1.93
N MET A 233 -3.39 11.12 2.10
CA MET A 233 -3.28 9.67 2.18
C MET A 233 -4.07 9.17 3.40
N ASP A 234 -5.10 8.36 3.13
CA ASP A 234 -5.98 7.76 4.13
C ASP A 234 -6.73 8.74 5.07
N ASP A 235 -6.92 10.01 4.68
CA ASP A 235 -7.76 10.99 5.40
C ASP A 235 -8.92 11.52 4.54
N ASP A 236 -10.12 11.01 4.77
CA ASP A 236 -11.34 11.42 4.05
C ASP A 236 -11.63 12.93 4.15
N LYS A 237 -11.33 13.56 5.29
CA LYS A 237 -11.60 14.99 5.47
C LYS A 237 -10.67 15.82 4.60
N ALA A 238 -9.39 15.47 4.55
CA ALA A 238 -8.42 16.14 3.69
C ALA A 238 -8.78 15.98 2.21
N GLN A 239 -9.17 14.78 1.78
CA GLN A 239 -9.64 14.50 0.42
C GLN A 239 -10.85 15.39 0.05
N LEU A 240 -11.85 15.46 0.94
CA LEU A 240 -13.02 16.32 0.77
C LEU A 240 -12.66 17.82 0.73
N LEU A 241 -11.63 18.27 1.45
CA LEU A 241 -11.16 19.67 1.39
C LEU A 241 -10.59 20.00 0.02
N ILE A 242 -9.75 19.13 -0.56
CA ILE A 242 -9.24 19.34 -1.94
C ILE A 242 -10.40 19.42 -2.92
N MET A 243 -11.38 18.53 -2.83
CA MET A 243 -12.55 18.58 -3.71
C MET A 243 -13.35 19.89 -3.57
N LYS A 244 -13.58 20.33 -2.32
CA LYS A 244 -14.33 21.57 -2.03
C LYS A 244 -13.58 22.84 -2.44
N SER A 245 -12.25 22.82 -2.50
CA SER A 245 -11.43 23.95 -2.96
C SER A 245 -11.70 24.31 -4.43
N GLY A 246 -12.23 23.37 -5.22
CA GLY A 246 -12.42 23.51 -6.66
C GLY A 246 -11.13 23.49 -7.47
N LYS A 247 -10.00 23.11 -6.88
CA LYS A 247 -8.66 23.13 -7.52
C LYS A 247 -8.23 21.82 -8.17
N LEU A 248 -9.05 20.78 -8.10
CA LEU A 248 -8.73 19.47 -8.66
C LEU A 248 -8.36 19.55 -10.14
N HIS A 249 -9.08 20.36 -10.93
CA HIS A 249 -8.81 20.50 -12.36
C HIS A 249 -7.42 21.09 -12.62
N GLU A 250 -6.98 22.06 -11.84
CA GLU A 250 -5.63 22.63 -11.94
C GLU A 250 -4.55 21.61 -11.55
N LEU A 251 -4.78 20.78 -10.53
CA LEU A 251 -3.86 19.70 -10.17
C LEU A 251 -3.78 18.65 -11.30
N MET A 252 -4.91 18.28 -11.89
CA MET A 252 -4.95 17.37 -13.04
C MET A 252 -4.26 17.96 -14.27
N ALA A 253 -4.41 19.27 -14.51
CA ALA A 253 -3.77 19.94 -15.65
C ALA A 253 -2.23 19.90 -15.58
N PHE A 254 -1.65 19.94 -14.38
CA PHE A 254 -0.20 19.81 -14.18
C PHE A 254 0.36 18.44 -14.64
N LEU A 255 -0.48 17.40 -14.67
CA LEU A 255 -0.06 16.05 -15.07
C LEU A 255 0.13 15.90 -16.57
N ASN A 256 -0.34 16.85 -17.39
CA ASN A 256 -0.24 16.76 -18.83
C ASN A 256 1.22 16.90 -19.31
N ASP A 257 1.55 16.24 -20.41
CA ASP A 257 2.91 16.25 -20.98
C ASP A 257 3.31 17.62 -21.55
N ASP A 258 2.34 18.51 -21.83
CA ASP A 258 2.60 19.88 -22.29
C ASP A 258 3.09 20.81 -21.18
N VAL A 259 2.90 20.43 -19.91
CA VAL A 259 3.52 21.09 -18.76
C VAL A 259 4.95 20.56 -18.63
N THR A 260 5.92 21.31 -19.14
CA THR A 260 7.34 20.96 -19.14
C THR A 260 8.19 22.17 -18.76
N LEU A 261 9.46 21.93 -18.42
CA LEU A 261 10.43 22.99 -18.16
C LEU A 261 10.73 23.79 -19.43
N ASP A 262 11.24 25.00 -19.25
CA ASP A 262 11.70 25.87 -20.33
C ASP A 262 12.77 25.19 -21.20
N ASP A 263 12.87 25.63 -22.46
CA ASP A 263 13.68 24.99 -23.50
C ASP A 263 15.17 24.83 -23.11
N ASP A 264 15.71 25.68 -22.23
CA ASP A 264 17.08 25.62 -21.74
C ASP A 264 17.31 24.56 -20.65
N LEU A 265 16.26 24.09 -19.97
CA LEU A 265 16.30 23.04 -18.94
C LEU A 265 15.82 21.67 -19.45
N GLN A 266 15.21 21.59 -20.63
CA GLN A 266 14.73 20.30 -21.18
C GLN A 266 15.85 19.30 -21.48
N ASP A 267 17.06 19.78 -21.78
CA ASP A 267 18.24 18.93 -21.96
C ASP A 267 18.88 18.52 -20.61
N ASP A 268 18.44 19.11 -19.48
CA ASP A 268 18.86 18.72 -18.14
C ASP A 268 18.07 17.51 -17.67
N LYS A 269 18.75 16.36 -17.70
CA LYS A 269 18.17 15.09 -17.31
C LYS A 269 17.75 15.05 -15.83
N GLU A 270 18.48 15.70 -14.93
CA GLU A 270 18.20 15.65 -13.49
C GLU A 270 16.92 16.43 -13.16
N GLU A 271 16.78 17.64 -13.72
CA GLU A 271 15.58 18.46 -13.55
C GLU A 271 14.34 17.82 -14.20
N MET A 272 14.49 17.21 -15.39
CA MET A 272 13.39 16.48 -16.04
C MET A 272 12.97 15.22 -15.26
N GLU A 273 13.91 14.48 -14.68
CA GLU A 273 13.61 13.34 -13.79
C GLU A 273 12.88 13.82 -12.53
N LYS A 274 13.29 14.95 -11.96
CA LYS A 274 12.63 15.55 -10.80
C LYS A 274 11.20 16.01 -11.12
N LEU A 275 10.98 16.70 -12.24
CA LEU A 275 9.62 17.06 -12.67
C LEU A 275 8.73 15.81 -12.84
N ALA A 276 9.29 14.72 -13.39
CA ALA A 276 8.54 13.47 -13.55
C ALA A 276 8.15 12.85 -12.20
N GLU A 277 9.02 12.89 -11.19
CA GLU A 277 8.70 12.45 -9.84
C GLU A 277 7.67 13.37 -9.15
N ILE A 278 7.75 14.70 -9.31
CA ILE A 278 6.73 15.63 -8.80
C ILE A 278 5.36 15.33 -9.42
N LYS A 279 5.30 15.13 -10.74
CA LYS A 279 4.07 14.74 -11.44
C LYS A 279 3.52 13.43 -10.86
N LYS A 280 4.38 12.44 -10.61
CA LYS A 280 4.01 11.15 -10.00
C LYS A 280 3.46 11.32 -8.59
N THR A 281 4.08 12.14 -7.74
CA THR A 281 3.56 12.49 -6.41
C THR A 281 2.19 13.16 -6.54
N LEU A 282 2.04 14.16 -7.40
CA LEU A 282 0.77 14.86 -7.59
C LEU A 282 -0.33 13.95 -8.15
N SER A 283 0.02 13.01 -9.03
CA SER A 283 -0.96 12.03 -9.53
C SER A 283 -1.56 11.18 -8.40
N ASN A 284 -0.75 10.83 -7.39
CA ASN A 284 -1.24 10.14 -6.20
C ASN A 284 -2.15 11.06 -5.37
N VAL A 285 -1.80 12.35 -5.23
CA VAL A 285 -2.66 13.34 -4.56
C VAL A 285 -4.04 13.42 -5.23
N VAL A 286 -4.10 13.49 -6.56
CA VAL A 286 -5.35 13.53 -7.34
C VAL A 286 -6.16 12.24 -7.15
N ILE A 287 -5.49 11.08 -7.18
CA ILE A 287 -6.14 9.79 -6.93
C ILE A 287 -6.75 9.76 -5.52
N TYR A 288 -5.97 10.09 -4.48
CA TYR A 288 -6.46 10.09 -3.11
C TYR A 288 -7.58 11.11 -2.90
N ALA A 289 -7.45 12.33 -3.43
CA ALA A 289 -8.48 13.37 -3.33
C ALA A 289 -9.86 12.92 -3.87
N THR A 290 -9.89 11.94 -4.77
CA THR A 290 -11.11 11.40 -5.40
C THR A 290 -11.51 10.01 -4.87
N SER A 291 -10.84 9.51 -3.83
CA SER A 291 -11.00 8.12 -3.34
C SER A 291 -12.04 7.95 -2.23
N SER A 292 -12.47 9.02 -1.56
CA SER A 292 -13.43 8.92 -0.46
C SER A 292 -14.77 8.33 -0.92
N ASP A 293 -15.32 7.38 -0.16
CA ASP A 293 -16.59 6.71 -0.47
C ASP A 293 -17.76 7.72 -0.60
N ASP A 294 -17.71 8.85 0.15
CA ASP A 294 -18.70 9.92 0.11
C ASP A 294 -18.78 10.65 -1.25
N LEU A 295 -17.71 10.59 -2.05
CA LEU A 295 -17.60 11.26 -3.34
C LEU A 295 -18.03 10.39 -4.52
N ILE A 296 -18.05 9.06 -4.35
CA ILE A 296 -18.13 8.12 -5.47
C ILE A 296 -19.40 8.32 -6.31
N GLU A 297 -20.56 8.44 -5.67
CA GLU A 297 -21.82 8.66 -6.39
C GLU A 297 -21.84 10.03 -7.09
N GLN A 298 -21.33 11.08 -6.45
CA GLN A 298 -21.28 12.41 -7.03
C GLN A 298 -20.35 12.45 -8.25
N LEU A 299 -19.12 11.96 -8.10
CA LEU A 299 -18.08 11.98 -9.14
C LEU A 299 -18.44 11.10 -10.33
N TYR A 300 -19.04 9.93 -10.10
CA TYR A 300 -19.46 9.07 -11.19
C TYR A 300 -20.59 9.68 -12.03
N ASN A 301 -21.52 10.40 -11.39
CA ASN A 301 -22.62 11.06 -12.07
C ASN A 301 -22.21 12.35 -12.79
N ASP A 302 -21.02 12.90 -12.50
CA ASP A 302 -20.43 13.99 -13.27
C ASP A 302 -19.92 13.46 -14.62
N GLN A 303 -20.74 13.62 -15.66
CA GLN A 303 -20.45 13.14 -17.01
C GLN A 303 -19.22 13.80 -17.63
N GLN A 304 -18.92 15.05 -17.28
CA GLN A 304 -17.75 15.75 -17.81
C GLN A 304 -16.48 15.19 -17.17
N PHE A 305 -16.49 15.00 -15.86
CA PHE A 305 -15.38 14.39 -15.14
C PHE A 305 -15.14 12.95 -15.61
N LEU A 306 -16.19 12.12 -15.70
CA LEU A 306 -16.07 10.75 -16.19
C LEU A 306 -15.52 10.69 -17.63
N ALA A 307 -15.98 11.57 -18.52
CA ALA A 307 -15.45 11.67 -19.88
C ALA A 307 -13.96 12.06 -19.91
N GLN A 308 -13.54 12.98 -19.04
CA GLN A 308 -12.13 13.36 -18.89
C GLN A 308 -11.29 12.17 -18.42
N LEU A 309 -11.74 11.41 -17.42
CA LEU A 309 -11.04 10.21 -16.94
C LEU A 309 -10.90 9.15 -18.05
N ILE A 310 -11.96 8.90 -18.83
CA ILE A 310 -11.93 7.97 -19.95
C ILE A 310 -10.93 8.46 -21.02
N GLN A 311 -10.87 9.77 -21.29
CA GLN A 311 -9.88 10.32 -22.21
C GLN A 311 -8.45 10.11 -21.69
N MET A 312 -8.20 10.29 -20.40
CA MET A 312 -6.89 10.03 -19.79
C MET A 312 -6.45 8.58 -19.97
N THR A 313 -7.36 7.59 -19.94
CA THR A 313 -7.01 6.19 -20.21
C THR A 313 -6.52 5.91 -21.64
N LYS A 314 -6.77 6.85 -22.57
CA LYS A 314 -6.41 6.76 -23.99
C LYS A 314 -5.29 7.73 -24.38
N ASP A 315 -4.75 8.46 -23.40
CA ASP A 315 -3.66 9.40 -23.62
C ASP A 315 -2.35 8.67 -23.95
N SER A 316 -1.35 9.37 -24.49
CA SER A 316 0.01 8.80 -24.66
C SER A 316 0.80 8.80 -23.35
N SER A 317 0.45 9.67 -22.41
CA SER A 317 1.15 9.83 -21.14
C SER A 317 0.83 8.69 -20.19
N GLU A 318 1.85 7.92 -19.79
CA GLU A 318 1.71 6.82 -18.82
C GLU A 318 1.12 7.30 -17.49
N ILE A 319 1.43 8.53 -17.07
CA ILE A 319 0.93 9.06 -15.81
C ILE A 319 -0.55 9.40 -15.88
N LEU A 320 -1.03 9.98 -16.99
CA LEU A 320 -2.45 10.25 -17.19
C LEU A 320 -3.24 8.94 -17.29
N GLN A 321 -2.73 7.98 -18.05
CA GLN A 321 -3.31 6.63 -18.15
C GLN A 321 -3.47 6.01 -16.76
N ARG A 322 -2.39 5.96 -15.97
CA ARG A 322 -2.41 5.40 -14.61
C ARG A 322 -3.40 6.13 -13.71
N THR A 323 -3.42 7.46 -13.77
CA THR A 323 -4.29 8.31 -12.96
C THR A 323 -5.76 8.05 -13.30
N GLY A 324 -6.11 8.11 -14.59
CA GLY A 324 -7.48 7.87 -15.05
C GLY A 324 -7.98 6.46 -14.69
N VAL A 325 -7.16 5.43 -14.91
CA VAL A 325 -7.53 4.05 -14.59
C VAL A 325 -7.70 3.84 -13.07
N ASN A 326 -6.83 4.40 -12.24
CA ASN A 326 -6.97 4.30 -10.78
C ASN A 326 -8.25 4.98 -10.28
N ILE A 327 -8.53 6.20 -10.72
CA ILE A 327 -9.74 6.93 -10.31
C ILE A 327 -10.98 6.18 -10.78
N ILE A 328 -11.05 5.74 -12.05
CA ILE A 328 -12.19 4.94 -12.54
C ILE A 328 -12.33 3.64 -11.74
N GLY A 329 -11.22 2.97 -11.41
CA GLY A 329 -11.23 1.76 -10.59
C GLY A 329 -11.81 1.98 -9.19
N ASN A 330 -11.57 3.16 -8.60
CA ASN A 330 -12.14 3.57 -7.32
C ASN A 330 -13.63 3.93 -7.45
N LEU A 331 -14.06 4.52 -8.57
CA LEU A 331 -15.46 4.83 -8.82
C LEU A 331 -16.31 3.59 -9.18
N ALA A 332 -15.70 2.52 -9.67
CA ALA A 332 -16.35 1.27 -10.08
C ALA A 332 -16.73 0.37 -8.87
N ARG A 333 -17.69 0.80 -8.05
CA ARG A 333 -18.05 0.13 -6.78
C ARG A 333 -19.32 -0.71 -6.83
N THR A 334 -20.23 -0.41 -7.74
CA THR A 334 -21.51 -1.11 -7.86
C THR A 334 -21.60 -1.86 -9.18
N ASP A 335 -22.43 -2.91 -9.21
CA ASP A 335 -22.70 -3.65 -10.45
C ASP A 335 -23.21 -2.73 -11.56
N ALA A 336 -24.06 -1.76 -11.24
CA ALA A 336 -24.60 -0.80 -12.21
C ALA A 336 -23.49 0.05 -12.86
N GLN A 337 -22.57 0.60 -12.06
CA GLN A 337 -21.44 1.40 -12.56
C GLN A 337 -20.48 0.54 -13.38
N CYS A 338 -20.12 -0.65 -12.89
CA CYS A 338 -19.27 -1.58 -13.63
C CYS A 338 -19.90 -1.99 -14.97
N ILE A 339 -21.22 -2.19 -15.01
CA ILE A 339 -21.95 -2.52 -16.24
C ILE A 339 -21.93 -1.35 -17.22
N ASP A 340 -22.15 -0.13 -16.74
CA ASP A 340 -22.14 1.06 -17.57
C ASP A 340 -20.75 1.36 -18.16
N LEU A 341 -19.68 1.23 -17.36
CA LEU A 341 -18.29 1.36 -17.83
C LEU A 341 -17.95 0.39 -18.97
N VAL A 342 -18.48 -0.83 -18.94
CA VAL A 342 -18.26 -1.80 -20.02
C VAL A 342 -19.18 -1.50 -21.21
N LYS A 343 -20.49 -1.42 -20.99
CA LYS A 343 -21.47 -1.38 -22.08
C LYS A 343 -21.56 -0.03 -22.79
N THR A 344 -21.41 1.06 -22.06
CA THR A 344 -21.54 2.42 -22.59
C THR A 344 -20.18 2.97 -23.00
N HIS A 345 -19.14 2.71 -22.21
CA HIS A 345 -17.83 3.33 -22.41
C HIS A 345 -16.76 2.41 -23.04
N GLY A 346 -17.01 1.10 -23.16
CA GLY A 346 -16.06 0.15 -23.75
C GLY A 346 -14.73 0.10 -22.98
N LEU A 347 -14.79 0.27 -21.65
CA LEU A 347 -13.60 0.38 -20.82
C LEU A 347 -12.81 -0.93 -20.77
N ASP A 348 -13.48 -2.09 -20.83
CA ASP A 348 -12.84 -3.41 -20.88
C ASP A 348 -11.87 -3.54 -22.07
N VAL A 349 -12.29 -3.15 -23.27
CA VAL A 349 -11.44 -3.15 -24.47
C VAL A 349 -10.27 -2.18 -24.28
N THR A 350 -10.55 -0.98 -23.76
CA THR A 350 -9.53 0.05 -23.53
C THR A 350 -8.45 -0.43 -22.55
N LEU A 351 -8.85 -1.05 -21.44
CA LEU A 351 -7.93 -1.60 -20.43
C LEU A 351 -7.10 -2.76 -20.97
N ILE A 352 -7.72 -3.65 -21.76
CA ILE A 352 -7.02 -4.79 -22.38
C ILE A 352 -5.97 -4.30 -23.37
N ASP A 353 -6.28 -3.30 -24.20
CA ASP A 353 -5.33 -2.76 -25.17
C ASP A 353 -4.23 -1.96 -24.49
N LEU A 354 -4.56 -1.20 -23.44
CA LEU A 354 -3.56 -0.50 -22.63
C LEU A 354 -2.55 -1.48 -22.01
N PHE A 355 -3.03 -2.59 -21.44
CA PHE A 355 -2.16 -3.62 -20.84
C PHE A 355 -1.20 -4.23 -21.86
N LYS A 356 -1.66 -4.48 -23.10
CA LYS A 356 -0.81 -5.05 -24.17
C LYS A 356 0.31 -4.09 -24.60
N ASN A 357 0.14 -2.80 -24.36
CA ASN A 357 1.07 -1.75 -24.81
C ASN A 357 2.01 -1.27 -23.69
N THR A 358 2.00 -1.89 -22.50
CA THR A 358 2.89 -1.51 -21.40
C THR A 358 3.57 -2.72 -20.76
N ASP A 359 4.87 -2.60 -20.54
CA ASP A 359 5.67 -3.54 -19.75
C ASP A 359 5.84 -3.07 -18.28
N ASN A 360 5.32 -1.90 -17.94
CA ASN A 360 5.43 -1.33 -16.61
C ASN A 360 4.53 -2.10 -15.63
N ALA A 361 5.14 -2.88 -14.74
CA ALA A 361 4.43 -3.73 -13.79
C ALA A 361 3.47 -2.95 -12.87
N MET A 362 3.77 -1.68 -12.56
CA MET A 362 2.91 -0.83 -11.73
C MET A 362 1.65 -0.41 -12.49
N ILE A 363 1.76 -0.03 -13.76
CA ILE A 363 0.62 0.30 -14.61
C ILE A 363 -0.25 -0.93 -14.85
N GLN A 364 0.38 -2.07 -15.17
CA GLN A 364 -0.30 -3.36 -15.27
C GLN A 364 -1.09 -3.67 -13.99
N ASN A 365 -0.54 -3.38 -12.81
CA ASN A 365 -1.25 -3.59 -11.55
C ASN A 365 -2.54 -2.78 -11.45
N THR A 366 -2.46 -1.49 -11.78
CA THR A 366 -3.60 -0.57 -11.81
C THR A 366 -4.68 -1.04 -12.80
N ILE A 367 -4.28 -1.45 -14.00
CA ILE A 367 -5.19 -1.96 -15.03
C ILE A 367 -5.92 -3.21 -14.56
N LEU A 368 -5.18 -4.20 -14.04
CA LEU A 368 -5.76 -5.44 -13.53
C LEU A 368 -6.67 -5.18 -12.33
N GLY A 369 -6.31 -4.21 -11.47
CA GLY A 369 -7.13 -3.78 -10.34
C GLY A 369 -8.50 -3.26 -10.78
N CYS A 370 -8.52 -2.38 -11.78
CA CYS A 370 -9.76 -1.87 -12.38
C CYS A 370 -10.55 -2.99 -13.09
N LEU A 371 -9.89 -3.77 -13.96
CA LEU A 371 -10.51 -4.85 -14.73
C LEU A 371 -11.14 -5.92 -13.82
N LYS A 372 -10.53 -6.21 -12.67
CA LYS A 372 -11.09 -7.11 -11.64
C LYS A 372 -12.48 -6.64 -11.18
N HIS A 373 -12.70 -5.34 -10.96
CA HIS A 373 -14.02 -4.81 -10.57
C HIS A 373 -15.03 -5.00 -11.71
N LEU A 374 -14.64 -4.75 -12.95
CA LEU A 374 -15.50 -4.92 -14.12
C LEU A 374 -15.93 -6.39 -14.34
N CYS A 375 -15.15 -7.36 -13.86
CA CYS A 375 -15.43 -8.79 -13.97
C CYS A 375 -16.45 -9.31 -12.93
N LEU A 376 -16.81 -8.50 -11.91
CA LEU A 376 -17.75 -8.90 -10.87
C LEU A 376 -19.18 -9.11 -11.40
N PRO A 377 -19.78 -8.16 -12.16
CA PRO A 377 -21.16 -8.30 -12.62
C PRO A 377 -21.28 -9.41 -13.66
N LYS A 378 -22.34 -10.21 -13.56
CA LYS A 378 -22.61 -11.32 -14.49
C LYS A 378 -22.75 -10.84 -15.93
N GLU A 379 -23.35 -9.67 -16.10
CA GLU A 379 -23.69 -9.02 -17.37
C GLU A 379 -22.45 -8.64 -18.18
N ASN A 380 -21.31 -8.41 -17.53
CA ASN A 380 -20.08 -7.99 -18.17
C ASN A 380 -19.22 -9.16 -18.66
N LYS A 381 -19.34 -10.33 -18.01
CA LYS A 381 -18.40 -11.43 -18.20
C LYS A 381 -18.27 -11.87 -19.66
N MET A 382 -19.37 -11.90 -20.41
CA MET A 382 -19.34 -12.28 -21.82
C MET A 382 -18.54 -11.28 -22.66
N ALA A 383 -18.84 -9.98 -22.52
CA ALA A 383 -18.14 -8.92 -23.26
C ALA A 383 -16.63 -8.90 -22.92
N ILE A 384 -16.29 -9.00 -21.64
CA ILE A 384 -14.90 -9.02 -21.17
C ILE A 384 -14.15 -10.28 -21.67
N CYS A 385 -14.82 -11.44 -21.67
CA CYS A 385 -14.26 -12.64 -22.28
C CYS A 385 -14.02 -12.45 -23.78
N ASP A 386 -14.99 -11.89 -24.51
CA ASP A 386 -14.91 -11.67 -25.96
C ASP A 386 -13.77 -10.71 -26.31
N ALA A 387 -13.55 -9.68 -25.50
CA ALA A 387 -12.46 -8.71 -25.62
C ALA A 387 -11.06 -9.31 -25.37
N GLY A 388 -10.97 -10.54 -24.84
CA GLY A 388 -9.71 -11.27 -24.68
C GLY A 388 -9.04 -11.19 -23.30
N ALA A 389 -9.81 -10.87 -22.26
CA ALA A 389 -9.27 -10.76 -20.90
C ALA A 389 -8.71 -12.09 -20.35
N ILE A 390 -9.24 -13.24 -20.78
CA ILE A 390 -8.75 -14.56 -20.35
C ILE A 390 -7.35 -14.79 -20.89
N GLU A 391 -7.13 -14.55 -22.17
CA GLU A 391 -5.82 -14.71 -22.81
C GLU A 391 -4.80 -13.74 -22.22
N LEU A 392 -5.20 -12.48 -22.00
CA LEU A 392 -4.37 -11.47 -21.38
C LEU A 392 -3.96 -11.87 -19.96
N ALA A 393 -4.91 -12.26 -19.11
CA ALA A 393 -4.59 -12.66 -17.73
C ALA A 393 -3.64 -13.88 -17.71
N ALA A 394 -3.80 -14.81 -18.64
CA ALA A 394 -2.93 -15.98 -18.74
C ALA A 394 -1.47 -15.64 -19.06
N THR A 395 -1.15 -14.52 -19.72
CA THR A 395 0.26 -14.15 -19.99
C THR A 395 1.05 -13.89 -18.72
N LEU A 396 0.38 -13.55 -17.61
CA LEU A 396 1.02 -13.35 -16.29
C LEU A 396 1.32 -14.67 -15.57
N LEU A 397 0.80 -15.79 -16.08
CA LEU A 397 1.12 -17.12 -15.57
C LEU A 397 2.41 -17.69 -16.18
N ASP A 398 3.10 -16.94 -17.05
CA ASP A 398 4.40 -17.34 -17.58
C ASP A 398 5.48 -17.30 -16.48
N PRO A 399 6.42 -18.27 -16.42
CA PRO A 399 7.50 -18.28 -15.42
C PRO A 399 8.37 -17.01 -15.42
N SER A 400 8.51 -16.32 -16.56
CA SER A 400 9.22 -15.04 -16.63
C SER A 400 8.57 -13.92 -15.80
N LYS A 401 7.31 -14.12 -15.36
CA LYS A 401 6.53 -13.16 -14.57
C LYS A 401 6.48 -13.49 -13.08
N ASP A 402 7.22 -14.48 -12.60
CA ASP A 402 7.17 -14.92 -11.18
C ASP A 402 7.67 -13.84 -10.18
N MET A 403 8.35 -12.79 -10.65
CA MET A 403 8.75 -11.65 -9.83
C MET A 403 7.64 -10.59 -9.63
N VAL A 404 6.55 -10.63 -10.41
CA VAL A 404 5.43 -9.68 -10.32
C VAL A 404 4.21 -10.28 -9.60
N LYS A 405 4.45 -10.83 -8.40
CA LYS A 405 3.47 -11.61 -7.62
C LYS A 405 2.08 -10.97 -7.50
N ARG A 406 2.00 -9.65 -7.27
CA ARG A 406 0.74 -8.92 -7.15
C ARG A 406 -0.07 -8.95 -8.46
N ASN A 407 0.59 -8.84 -9.61
CA ASN A 407 -0.06 -8.89 -10.92
C ASN A 407 -0.53 -10.33 -11.22
N GLN A 408 0.29 -11.33 -10.89
CA GLN A 408 -0.10 -12.74 -11.02
C GLN A 408 -1.34 -13.06 -10.17
N PHE A 409 -1.38 -12.58 -8.93
CA PHE A 409 -2.55 -12.75 -8.06
C PHE A 409 -3.81 -12.14 -8.66
N LEU A 410 -3.76 -10.88 -9.14
CA LEU A 410 -4.90 -10.24 -9.79
C LEU A 410 -5.35 -10.98 -11.06
N ALA A 411 -4.40 -11.47 -11.86
CA ALA A 411 -4.70 -12.26 -13.05
C ALA A 411 -5.49 -13.54 -12.73
N ILE A 412 -5.08 -14.27 -11.69
CA ILE A 412 -5.77 -15.48 -11.22
C ILE A 412 -7.18 -15.14 -10.74
N VAL A 413 -7.34 -14.04 -10.00
CA VAL A 413 -8.65 -13.56 -9.56
C VAL A 413 -9.54 -13.23 -10.75
N ILE A 414 -9.01 -12.56 -11.79
CA ILE A 414 -9.75 -12.27 -13.04
C ILE A 414 -10.19 -13.57 -13.72
N LEU A 415 -9.27 -14.54 -13.91
CA LEU A 415 -9.60 -15.84 -14.51
C LEU A 415 -10.71 -16.56 -13.72
N LYS A 416 -10.61 -16.57 -12.38
CA LYS A 416 -11.64 -17.13 -11.51
C LYS A 416 -12.99 -16.44 -11.73
N LEU A 417 -13.03 -15.10 -11.65
CA LEU A 417 -14.26 -14.31 -11.77
C LEU A 417 -14.94 -14.53 -13.14
N LEU A 418 -14.16 -14.54 -14.22
CA LEU A 418 -14.65 -14.78 -15.58
C LEU A 418 -15.17 -16.21 -15.78
N CYS A 419 -14.72 -17.18 -14.97
CA CYS A 419 -15.22 -18.56 -15.00
C CYS A 419 -16.40 -18.81 -14.05
N THR A 420 -16.59 -17.99 -13.00
CA THR A 420 -17.68 -18.16 -12.03
C THR A 420 -19.05 -18.03 -12.70
N ASN A 421 -19.84 -19.11 -12.66
CA ASN A 421 -21.19 -19.17 -13.24
C ASN A 421 -21.24 -18.71 -14.72
N ASN A 422 -20.17 -18.96 -15.47
CA ASN A 422 -20.02 -18.52 -16.86
C ASN A 422 -19.37 -19.61 -17.71
N ILE A 423 -20.19 -20.46 -18.32
CA ILE A 423 -19.72 -21.55 -19.17
C ILE A 423 -18.93 -21.04 -20.40
N THR A 424 -19.28 -19.89 -20.95
CA THR A 424 -18.57 -19.33 -22.11
C THR A 424 -17.12 -19.02 -21.75
N GLY A 425 -16.90 -18.35 -20.61
CA GLY A 425 -15.55 -18.11 -20.08
C GLY A 425 -14.81 -19.40 -19.76
N SER A 426 -15.48 -20.36 -19.12
CA SER A 426 -14.87 -21.67 -18.82
C SER A 426 -14.45 -22.43 -20.08
N ARG A 427 -15.28 -22.46 -21.13
CA ARG A 427 -14.93 -23.08 -22.41
C ARG A 427 -13.78 -22.36 -23.10
N ARG A 428 -13.77 -21.02 -23.06
CA ARG A 428 -12.69 -20.22 -23.66
C ARG A 428 -11.34 -20.49 -23.00
N LEU A 429 -11.32 -20.62 -21.67
CA LEU A 429 -10.12 -21.00 -20.92
C LEU A 429 -9.68 -22.44 -21.25
N LEU A 430 -10.59 -23.41 -21.20
CA LEU A 430 -10.30 -24.84 -21.39
C LEU A 430 -9.90 -25.19 -22.84
N ASN A 431 -10.46 -24.50 -23.83
CA ASN A 431 -10.18 -24.77 -25.24
C ASN A 431 -9.07 -23.85 -25.80
N ASN A 432 -8.39 -23.08 -24.96
CA ASN A 432 -7.37 -22.15 -25.42
C ASN A 432 -6.14 -22.88 -25.97
N ASN A 433 -5.49 -22.28 -26.98
CA ASN A 433 -4.21 -22.72 -27.49
C ASN A 433 -3.29 -21.48 -27.63
N PRO A 434 -2.20 -21.37 -26.85
CA PRO A 434 -1.65 -22.35 -25.90
C PRO A 434 -2.57 -22.65 -24.69
N SER A 435 -2.36 -23.82 -24.06
CA SER A 435 -3.23 -24.31 -22.97
C SER A 435 -3.08 -23.49 -21.69
N ILE A 436 -4.06 -22.62 -21.42
CA ILE A 436 -4.14 -21.84 -20.17
C ILE A 436 -4.30 -22.76 -18.96
N LEU A 437 -4.99 -23.90 -19.12
CA LEU A 437 -5.15 -24.88 -18.06
C LEU A 437 -3.79 -25.45 -17.61
N ASP A 438 -2.89 -25.74 -18.56
CA ASP A 438 -1.54 -26.21 -18.25
C ASP A 438 -0.69 -25.11 -17.61
N MET A 439 -0.86 -23.85 -18.02
CA MET A 439 -0.20 -22.70 -17.38
C MET A 439 -0.63 -22.56 -15.90
N LEU A 440 -1.93 -22.73 -15.60
CA LEU A 440 -2.44 -22.71 -14.22
C LEU A 440 -1.87 -23.87 -13.38
N VAL A 441 -1.81 -25.08 -13.94
CA VAL A 441 -1.20 -26.24 -13.26
C VAL A 441 0.29 -25.99 -12.99
N SER A 442 1.02 -25.48 -13.98
CA SER A 442 2.43 -25.12 -13.82
C SER A 442 2.62 -24.01 -12.79
N PHE A 443 1.73 -23.02 -12.75
CA PHE A 443 1.79 -21.91 -11.78
C PHE A 443 1.57 -22.42 -10.36
N LEU A 444 0.56 -23.27 -10.15
CA LEU A 444 0.28 -23.87 -8.84
C LEU A 444 1.48 -24.64 -8.28
N GLN A 445 2.25 -25.32 -9.14
CA GLN A 445 3.39 -26.13 -8.74
C GLN A 445 4.60 -25.33 -8.27
N ARG A 446 4.73 -24.07 -8.71
CA ARG A 446 5.92 -23.24 -8.47
C ARG A 446 5.66 -22.02 -7.60
N VAL A 447 4.41 -21.61 -7.44
CA VAL A 447 4.05 -20.50 -6.54
C VAL A 447 4.13 -20.99 -5.10
N ASP A 448 4.80 -20.24 -4.22
CA ASP A 448 4.89 -20.61 -2.79
C ASP A 448 3.84 -19.91 -1.92
N ASP A 449 3.24 -18.84 -2.43
CA ASP A 449 2.22 -18.06 -1.73
C ASP A 449 0.91 -18.87 -1.56
N VAL A 450 0.50 -19.09 -0.31
CA VAL A 450 -0.68 -19.89 0.05
C VAL A 450 -1.97 -19.27 -0.49
N ALA A 451 -2.07 -17.93 -0.51
CA ALA A 451 -3.24 -17.24 -1.04
C ALA A 451 -3.35 -17.44 -2.55
N ALA A 452 -2.26 -17.32 -3.30
CA ALA A 452 -2.20 -17.57 -4.73
C ALA A 452 -2.47 -19.05 -5.08
N LYS A 453 -1.94 -20.01 -4.29
CA LYS A 453 -2.31 -21.44 -4.44
C LYS A 453 -3.81 -21.64 -4.28
N SER A 454 -4.39 -21.08 -3.21
CA SER A 454 -5.81 -21.20 -2.91
C SER A 454 -6.67 -20.58 -4.02
N GLU A 455 -6.33 -19.37 -4.49
CA GLU A 455 -7.07 -18.71 -5.56
C GLU A 455 -6.92 -19.42 -6.92
N THR A 456 -5.75 -20.02 -7.20
CA THR A 456 -5.54 -20.86 -8.39
C THR A 456 -6.42 -22.10 -8.34
N THR A 457 -6.45 -22.80 -7.20
CA THR A 457 -7.36 -23.93 -6.97
C THR A 457 -8.83 -23.52 -7.13
N ARG A 458 -9.19 -22.31 -6.69
CA ARG A 458 -10.54 -21.80 -6.89
C ARG A 458 -10.89 -21.58 -8.35
N VAL A 459 -9.94 -21.25 -9.23
CA VAL A 459 -10.19 -21.24 -10.70
C VAL A 459 -10.66 -22.62 -11.14
N PHE A 460 -9.95 -23.69 -10.76
CA PHE A 460 -10.35 -25.06 -11.09
C PHE A 460 -11.75 -25.41 -10.55
N ILE A 461 -12.06 -24.99 -9.32
CA ILE A 461 -13.39 -25.19 -8.73
C ILE A 461 -14.48 -24.47 -9.54
N GLN A 462 -14.24 -23.23 -9.99
CA GLN A 462 -15.20 -22.53 -10.83
C GLN A 462 -15.39 -23.23 -12.18
N LEU A 463 -14.30 -23.74 -12.78
CA LEU A 463 -14.38 -24.52 -14.02
C LEU A 463 -15.21 -25.81 -13.82
N ILE A 464 -14.95 -26.57 -12.75
CA ILE A 464 -15.70 -27.78 -12.40
C ILE A 464 -17.19 -27.46 -12.24
N LYS A 465 -17.53 -26.47 -11.41
CA LYS A 465 -18.93 -26.08 -11.18
C LYS A 465 -19.63 -25.64 -12.47
N SER A 466 -18.94 -24.85 -13.29
CA SER A 466 -19.49 -24.37 -14.57
C SER A 466 -19.70 -25.52 -15.56
N VAL A 467 -18.74 -26.44 -15.72
CA VAL A 467 -18.84 -27.58 -16.64
C VAL A 467 -19.92 -28.58 -16.20
N TRP A 468 -20.00 -28.91 -14.91
CA TRP A 468 -21.01 -29.85 -14.39
C TRP A 468 -22.43 -29.26 -14.30
N SER A 469 -22.58 -27.94 -14.47
CA SER A 469 -23.90 -27.30 -14.58
C SER A 469 -24.56 -27.46 -15.96
N GLN A 470 -23.82 -27.97 -16.95
CA GLN A 470 -24.24 -28.09 -18.34
C GLN A 470 -24.49 -29.56 -18.72
N PRO A 471 -25.15 -29.83 -19.88
CA PRO A 471 -25.23 -31.18 -20.43
C PRO A 471 -23.85 -31.84 -20.53
N ASP A 472 -23.81 -33.18 -20.45
CA ASP A 472 -22.58 -33.98 -20.43
C ASP A 472 -21.63 -33.59 -21.58
N ASP A 473 -20.43 -33.13 -21.21
CA ASP A 473 -19.34 -32.76 -22.11
C ASP A 473 -18.08 -33.53 -21.69
N GLN A 474 -17.94 -34.72 -22.27
CA GLN A 474 -16.87 -35.66 -21.97
C GLN A 474 -15.48 -35.01 -22.05
N HIS A 475 -15.26 -34.18 -23.07
CA HIS A 475 -13.95 -33.61 -23.33
C HIS A 475 -13.55 -32.63 -22.23
N LEU A 476 -14.44 -31.69 -21.87
CA LEU A 476 -14.17 -30.71 -20.82
C LEU A 476 -14.04 -31.38 -19.44
N ARG A 477 -14.89 -32.38 -19.16
CA ARG A 477 -14.81 -33.16 -17.91
C ARG A 477 -13.47 -33.89 -17.82
N GLN A 478 -12.92 -34.40 -18.92
CA GLN A 478 -11.65 -35.14 -18.93
C GLN A 478 -10.48 -34.24 -18.57
N GLN A 479 -10.48 -33.01 -19.09
CA GLN A 479 -9.45 -32.04 -18.76
C GLN A 479 -9.44 -31.70 -17.27
N LEU A 480 -10.62 -31.58 -16.65
CA LEU A 480 -10.75 -31.16 -15.25
C LEU A 480 -10.56 -32.29 -14.23
N LEU A 481 -10.62 -33.56 -14.66
CA LEU A 481 -10.35 -34.73 -13.82
C LEU A 481 -8.89 -35.16 -13.79
N ARG A 482 -7.97 -34.37 -14.39
CA ARG A 482 -6.53 -34.62 -14.32
C ARG A 482 -6.04 -34.58 -12.87
N THR A 483 -5.15 -35.50 -12.52
CA THR A 483 -4.60 -35.65 -11.15
C THR A 483 -4.09 -34.35 -10.52
N PRO A 484 -3.32 -33.46 -11.20
CA PRO A 484 -2.85 -32.23 -10.59
C PRO A 484 -3.98 -31.29 -10.12
N ILE A 485 -5.10 -31.27 -10.86
CA ILE A 485 -6.26 -30.42 -10.55
C ILE A 485 -7.03 -30.98 -9.35
N LEU A 486 -7.30 -32.28 -9.36
CA LEU A 486 -8.01 -32.94 -8.26
C LEU A 486 -7.20 -32.91 -6.97
N ASN A 487 -5.89 -33.15 -7.06
CA ASN A 487 -4.99 -33.02 -5.91
C ASN A 487 -5.02 -31.60 -5.35
N ALA A 488 -5.03 -30.56 -6.19
CA ALA A 488 -5.13 -29.18 -5.73
C ALA A 488 -6.41 -28.93 -4.91
N VAL A 489 -7.55 -29.47 -5.36
CA VAL A 489 -8.84 -29.36 -4.66
C VAL A 489 -8.82 -30.13 -3.34
N ILE A 490 -8.34 -31.38 -3.35
CA ILE A 490 -8.23 -32.24 -2.17
C ILE A 490 -7.30 -31.60 -1.12
N GLU A 491 -6.13 -31.13 -1.53
CA GLU A 491 -5.15 -30.49 -0.66
C GLU A 491 -5.68 -29.19 -0.06
N MET A 492 -6.40 -28.38 -0.82
CA MET A 492 -7.01 -27.16 -0.28
C MET A 492 -8.07 -27.47 0.80
N ILE A 493 -8.88 -28.52 0.62
CA ILE A 493 -9.84 -28.94 1.66
C ILE A 493 -9.11 -29.45 2.91
N ARG A 494 -8.06 -30.25 2.69
CA ARG A 494 -7.27 -30.88 3.75
C ARG A 494 -6.55 -29.85 4.63
N THR A 495 -5.87 -28.90 4.00
CA THR A 495 -4.92 -27.99 4.68
C THR A 495 -5.51 -26.63 5.05
N SER A 496 -6.62 -26.21 4.43
CA SER A 496 -7.13 -24.85 4.67
C SER A 496 -7.73 -24.68 6.06
N LYS A 497 -7.33 -23.60 6.74
CA LYS A 497 -7.98 -23.14 7.98
C LYS A 497 -9.24 -22.30 7.73
N PHE A 498 -9.54 -21.96 6.47
CA PHE A 498 -10.67 -21.11 6.11
C PHE A 498 -11.89 -21.96 5.71
N PRO A 499 -13.01 -21.93 6.46
CA PRO A 499 -14.19 -22.76 6.17
C PRO A 499 -14.75 -22.57 4.76
N VAL A 500 -14.70 -21.33 4.24
CA VAL A 500 -15.18 -21.01 2.89
C VAL A 500 -14.39 -21.76 1.81
N LEU A 501 -13.07 -21.89 1.97
CA LEU A 501 -12.22 -22.60 1.01
C LEU A 501 -12.48 -24.11 1.05
N LYS A 502 -12.60 -24.68 2.27
CA LYS A 502 -13.00 -26.09 2.44
C LYS A 502 -14.32 -26.37 1.74
N ASN A 503 -15.32 -25.53 1.97
CA ASN A 503 -16.64 -25.70 1.39
C ASN A 503 -16.65 -25.58 -0.15
N ASP A 504 -15.90 -24.62 -0.71
CA ASP A 504 -15.73 -24.49 -2.17
C ASP A 504 -15.20 -25.80 -2.78
N GLY A 505 -14.18 -26.41 -2.16
CA GLY A 505 -13.63 -27.69 -2.62
C GLY A 505 -14.58 -28.87 -2.43
N ILE A 506 -15.24 -28.97 -1.27
CA ILE A 506 -16.23 -30.02 -0.98
C ILE A 506 -17.35 -30.00 -2.00
N ILE A 507 -17.87 -28.82 -2.36
CA ILE A 507 -18.91 -28.67 -3.38
C ILE A 507 -18.39 -29.13 -4.75
N ALA A 508 -17.16 -28.79 -5.12
CA ALA A 508 -16.58 -29.20 -6.39
C ALA A 508 -16.44 -30.74 -6.49
N LEU A 509 -15.95 -31.39 -5.43
CA LEU A 509 -15.88 -32.86 -5.38
C LEU A 509 -17.27 -33.49 -5.38
N THR A 510 -18.23 -32.87 -4.68
CA THR A 510 -19.62 -33.36 -4.63
C THR A 510 -20.24 -33.40 -6.02
N VAL A 511 -20.10 -32.34 -6.82
CA VAL A 511 -20.71 -32.33 -8.18
C VAL A 511 -20.05 -33.33 -9.12
N ILE A 512 -18.74 -33.57 -8.98
CA ILE A 512 -18.02 -34.60 -9.73
C ILE A 512 -18.56 -35.99 -9.35
N LEU A 513 -18.62 -36.30 -8.06
CA LEU A 513 -19.04 -37.61 -7.54
C LEU A 513 -20.55 -37.86 -7.71
N ALA A 514 -21.36 -36.81 -7.77
CA ALA A 514 -22.79 -36.92 -8.03
C ALA A 514 -23.10 -37.41 -9.45
N ASP A 515 -22.15 -37.29 -10.38
CA ASP A 515 -22.30 -37.66 -11.80
C ASP A 515 -21.99 -39.14 -12.10
N HIS A 516 -22.12 -40.02 -11.10
CA HIS A 516 -21.83 -41.45 -11.22
C HIS A 516 -22.79 -42.21 -12.15
N ASP A 517 -23.93 -41.62 -12.52
CA ASP A 517 -24.90 -42.24 -13.43
C ASP A 517 -24.54 -42.10 -14.91
N SER A 518 -23.71 -41.12 -15.30
CA SER A 518 -23.25 -40.97 -16.69
C SER A 518 -22.24 -42.07 -17.05
N PRO A 519 -22.44 -42.84 -18.14
CA PRO A 519 -21.48 -43.84 -18.62
C PRO A 519 -20.09 -43.25 -18.90
N THR A 520 -20.06 -42.03 -19.41
CA THR A 520 -18.86 -41.23 -19.65
C THR A 520 -18.10 -41.00 -18.35
N SER A 521 -18.81 -40.54 -17.32
CA SER A 521 -18.24 -40.17 -16.04
C SER A 521 -17.76 -41.37 -15.24
N LYS A 522 -18.38 -42.55 -15.38
CA LYS A 522 -17.93 -43.78 -14.69
C LYS A 522 -16.47 -44.13 -14.96
N SER A 523 -16.04 -44.07 -16.23
CA SER A 523 -14.65 -44.38 -16.60
C SER A 523 -13.66 -43.35 -16.05
N MET A 524 -14.10 -42.12 -15.84
CA MET A 524 -13.23 -41.03 -15.41
C MET A 524 -13.16 -40.98 -13.88
N LEU A 525 -14.29 -41.28 -13.22
CA LEU A 525 -14.39 -41.42 -11.77
C LEU A 525 -13.57 -42.60 -11.24
N SER A 526 -13.37 -43.66 -12.02
CA SER A 526 -12.46 -44.75 -11.62
C SER A 526 -11.00 -44.30 -11.44
N GLU A 527 -10.57 -43.27 -12.18
CA GLU A 527 -9.23 -42.69 -12.05
C GLU A 527 -9.15 -41.61 -10.95
N ALA A 528 -10.23 -40.85 -10.76
CA ALA A 528 -10.30 -39.77 -9.76
C ALA A 528 -10.45 -40.28 -8.32
N LEU A 529 -11.26 -41.32 -8.13
CA LEU A 529 -11.67 -41.81 -6.82
C LEU A 529 -10.50 -42.28 -5.91
N PRO A 530 -9.46 -42.97 -6.43
CA PRO A 530 -8.28 -43.33 -5.63
C PRO A 530 -7.57 -42.12 -4.98
N LEU A 531 -7.69 -40.92 -5.52
CA LEU A 531 -7.05 -39.72 -4.96
C LEU A 531 -7.63 -39.34 -3.60
N LEU A 532 -8.87 -39.72 -3.29
CA LEU A 532 -9.48 -39.45 -1.97
C LEU A 532 -8.81 -40.22 -0.83
N ILE A 533 -8.15 -41.34 -1.14
CA ILE A 533 -7.45 -42.21 -0.17
C ILE A 533 -5.93 -42.17 -0.34
N ALA A 534 -5.43 -41.34 -1.25
CA ALA A 534 -4.00 -41.20 -1.48
C ALA A 534 -3.31 -40.62 -0.24
N ASP A 535 -2.07 -41.04 -0.03
CA ASP A 535 -1.23 -40.45 1.00
C ASP A 535 -0.99 -38.96 0.69
N PRO A 536 -0.94 -38.10 1.72
CA PRO A 536 -0.67 -36.69 1.52
C PRO A 536 0.73 -36.51 0.90
N PRO A 537 0.93 -35.49 0.06
CA PRO A 537 2.24 -35.21 -0.51
C PRO A 537 3.26 -35.00 0.61
N THR A 538 4.43 -35.63 0.48
CA THR A 538 5.52 -35.49 1.44
C THR A 538 5.94 -34.03 1.51
N PRO A 539 6.08 -33.42 2.71
CA PRO A 539 6.63 -32.09 2.84
C PRO A 539 7.99 -32.04 2.13
N PRO A 540 8.33 -30.96 1.39
CA PRO A 540 9.67 -30.78 0.90
C PRO A 540 10.66 -30.89 2.07
N LEU A 541 11.71 -31.70 1.92
CA LEU A 541 12.80 -31.75 2.88
C LEU A 541 13.34 -30.32 3.02
N GLU A 542 13.10 -29.69 4.17
CA GLU A 542 13.64 -28.38 4.48
C GLU A 542 15.16 -28.46 4.36
N THR A 543 15.75 -27.69 3.45
CA THR A 543 17.21 -27.54 3.32
C THR A 543 17.80 -26.67 4.43
N ASP A 544 16.99 -26.29 5.43
CA ASP A 544 17.35 -25.39 6.50
C ASP A 544 17.32 -26.18 7.83
N GLU A 545 18.48 -26.60 8.33
CA GLU A 545 18.63 -27.40 9.57
C GLU A 545 18.11 -26.68 10.84
N ASN A 546 17.62 -25.44 10.71
CA ASN A 546 17.07 -24.62 11.79
C ASN A 546 15.57 -24.30 11.67
N ALA A 547 14.89 -24.73 10.59
CA ALA A 547 13.44 -24.67 10.55
C ALA A 547 12.87 -25.82 11.38
N SER A 548 12.13 -25.48 12.43
CA SER A 548 11.30 -26.47 13.13
C SER A 548 9.99 -26.59 12.34
N PRO A 549 9.50 -27.80 12.04
CA PRO A 549 8.19 -27.94 11.40
C PRO A 549 7.16 -27.22 12.27
N SER A 550 6.36 -26.35 11.65
CA SER A 550 5.32 -25.65 12.38
C SER A 550 4.35 -26.69 12.96
N GLU A 551 3.96 -26.56 14.24
CA GLU A 551 3.00 -27.48 14.90
C GLU A 551 1.61 -27.50 14.22
N ASP A 552 1.42 -26.72 13.16
CA ASP A 552 0.16 -26.35 12.52
C ASP A 552 -0.02 -26.95 11.10
N ASP A 553 0.95 -27.71 10.60
CA ASP A 553 0.85 -28.35 9.28
C ASP A 553 0.03 -29.64 9.35
N GLU A 554 -1.10 -29.66 8.63
CA GLU A 554 -1.95 -30.85 8.54
C GLU A 554 -1.18 -31.94 7.77
N THR A 555 -0.87 -33.05 8.45
CA THR A 555 -0.11 -34.19 7.92
C THR A 555 -0.97 -35.43 7.69
N ARG A 556 -2.24 -35.41 8.11
CA ARG A 556 -3.13 -36.55 7.98
C ARG A 556 -3.69 -36.66 6.55
N PRO A 557 -4.09 -37.87 6.11
CA PRO A 557 -4.78 -38.08 4.84
C PRO A 557 -6.14 -37.35 4.80
N PHE A 558 -6.69 -37.20 3.58
CA PHE A 558 -7.92 -36.46 3.33
C PHE A 558 -9.16 -36.97 4.10
N LEU A 559 -9.45 -38.28 4.05
CA LEU A 559 -10.69 -38.81 4.65
C LEU A 559 -10.79 -38.62 6.19
N PRO A 560 -9.72 -38.87 6.98
CA PRO A 560 -9.73 -38.52 8.41
C PRO A 560 -10.04 -37.05 8.68
N VAL A 561 -9.46 -36.13 7.89
CA VAL A 561 -9.72 -34.69 8.04
C VAL A 561 -11.18 -34.36 7.76
N ILE A 562 -11.77 -34.92 6.70
CA ILE A 562 -13.21 -34.75 6.40
C ILE A 562 -14.09 -35.31 7.52
N ALA A 563 -13.77 -36.48 8.07
CA ALA A 563 -14.54 -37.08 9.14
C ALA A 563 -14.51 -36.20 10.41
N ASP A 564 -13.37 -35.58 10.71
CA ASP A 564 -13.26 -34.63 11.81
C ASP A 564 -13.97 -33.32 11.53
N ASP A 565 -13.90 -32.80 10.30
CA ASP A 565 -14.66 -31.62 9.88
C ASP A 565 -16.17 -31.83 10.09
N ILE A 566 -16.71 -33.01 9.76
CA ILE A 566 -18.13 -33.37 10.00
C ILE A 566 -18.48 -33.38 11.50
N ARG A 567 -17.55 -33.79 12.37
CA ARG A 567 -17.75 -33.80 13.83
C ARG A 567 -17.49 -32.45 14.49
N SER A 568 -16.76 -31.56 13.82
CA SER A 568 -16.30 -30.30 14.39
C SER A 568 -17.45 -29.33 14.60
N ALA A 569 -17.76 -29.03 15.87
CA ALA A 569 -18.73 -27.99 16.23
C ALA A 569 -18.25 -26.56 15.84
N ASN A 570 -16.96 -26.41 15.51
CA ASN A 570 -16.38 -25.13 15.09
C ASN A 570 -16.63 -24.82 13.61
N LEU A 571 -17.08 -25.80 12.80
CA LEU A 571 -17.45 -25.58 11.42
C LEU A 571 -18.95 -25.27 11.28
N PRO A 572 -19.32 -24.30 10.43
CA PRO A 572 -20.71 -24.05 10.06
C PRO A 572 -21.45 -25.33 9.64
N ILE A 573 -22.69 -25.46 10.10
CA ILE A 573 -23.50 -26.66 9.88
C ILE A 573 -23.69 -26.99 8.40
N GLU A 574 -23.81 -25.98 7.55
CA GLU A 574 -23.95 -26.12 6.10
C GLU A 574 -22.75 -26.84 5.48
N ILE A 575 -21.54 -26.53 5.96
CA ILE A 575 -20.30 -27.13 5.46
C ILE A 575 -20.23 -28.60 5.89
N ARG A 576 -20.60 -28.90 7.13
CA ARG A 576 -20.67 -30.27 7.66
C ARG A 576 -21.68 -31.12 6.90
N CYS A 577 -22.84 -30.55 6.56
CA CYS A 577 -23.86 -31.18 5.73
C CYS A 577 -23.37 -31.43 4.28
N ASN A 578 -22.65 -30.46 3.69
CA ASN A 578 -22.03 -30.62 2.37
C ASN A 578 -20.97 -31.73 2.38
N ALA A 579 -20.14 -31.81 3.44
CA ALA A 579 -19.16 -32.88 3.59
C ALA A 579 -19.81 -34.25 3.70
N CYS A 580 -20.92 -34.38 4.45
CA CYS A 580 -21.70 -35.62 4.48
C CYS A 580 -22.25 -35.99 3.09
N THR A 581 -22.75 -35.01 2.34
CA THR A 581 -23.28 -35.22 0.98
C THR A 581 -22.17 -35.68 0.02
N MET A 582 -20.99 -35.08 0.12
CA MET A 582 -19.80 -35.50 -0.63
C MET A 582 -19.43 -36.96 -0.32
N LEU A 583 -19.40 -37.35 0.96
CA LEU A 583 -19.11 -38.73 1.38
C LEU A 583 -20.16 -39.73 0.87
N GLU A 584 -21.45 -39.38 0.94
CA GLU A 584 -22.54 -40.19 0.39
C GLU A 584 -22.28 -40.49 -1.10
N HIS A 585 -21.97 -39.46 -1.88
CA HIS A 585 -21.67 -39.61 -3.31
C HIS A 585 -20.37 -40.36 -3.57
N ALA A 586 -19.34 -40.18 -2.73
CA ALA A 586 -18.09 -40.94 -2.83
C ALA A 586 -18.34 -42.45 -2.65
N ILE A 587 -19.14 -42.82 -1.64
CA ILE A 587 -19.50 -44.21 -1.36
C ILE A 587 -20.27 -44.80 -2.54
N LYS A 588 -21.36 -44.14 -2.99
CA LYS A 588 -22.14 -44.57 -4.16
C LYS A 588 -21.27 -44.76 -5.39
N THR A 589 -20.39 -43.78 -5.66
CA THR A 589 -19.48 -43.83 -6.81
C THR A 589 -18.55 -45.03 -6.72
N SER A 590 -17.95 -45.29 -5.54
CA SER A 590 -17.03 -46.42 -5.34
C SER A 590 -17.68 -47.78 -5.61
N THR A 591 -18.96 -47.95 -5.26
CA THR A 591 -19.76 -49.12 -5.58
C THR A 591 -20.02 -49.22 -7.09
N VAL A 592 -20.43 -48.12 -7.72
CA VAL A 592 -20.76 -48.06 -9.15
C VAL A 592 -19.55 -48.37 -10.04
N VAL A 593 -18.36 -47.90 -9.67
CA VAL A 593 -17.12 -48.15 -10.42
C VAL A 593 -16.37 -49.43 -9.97
N ASN A 594 -16.96 -50.22 -9.07
CA ASN A 594 -16.40 -51.46 -8.52
C ASN A 594 -14.99 -51.30 -7.89
N ASN A 595 -14.74 -50.19 -7.18
CA ASN A 595 -13.47 -49.96 -6.49
C ASN A 595 -13.59 -50.34 -5.00
N SER A 596 -13.32 -51.60 -4.68
CA SER A 596 -13.45 -52.14 -3.32
C SER A 596 -12.47 -51.52 -2.33
N VAL A 597 -11.28 -51.13 -2.76
CA VAL A 597 -10.26 -50.51 -1.89
C VAL A 597 -10.77 -49.17 -1.37
N VAL A 598 -11.24 -48.30 -2.27
CA VAL A 598 -11.76 -46.98 -1.86
C VAL A 598 -13.05 -47.13 -1.06
N TYR A 599 -13.93 -48.07 -1.44
CA TYR A 599 -15.16 -48.34 -0.68
C TYR A 599 -14.86 -48.70 0.79
N GLU A 600 -13.94 -49.64 1.03
CA GLU A 600 -13.60 -50.05 2.40
C GLU A 600 -12.96 -48.92 3.20
N SER A 601 -12.09 -48.09 2.59
CA SER A 601 -11.54 -46.90 3.26
C SER A 601 -12.62 -45.86 3.61
N LEU A 602 -13.54 -45.57 2.69
CA LEU A 602 -14.67 -44.66 2.93
C LEU A 602 -15.58 -45.20 4.04
N LYS A 603 -15.88 -46.49 4.02
CA LYS A 603 -16.68 -47.18 5.05
C LYS A 603 -16.01 -47.07 6.41
N GLN A 604 -14.71 -47.39 6.51
CA GLN A 604 -13.96 -47.32 7.76
C GLN A 604 -14.01 -45.93 8.39
N GLN A 605 -13.85 -44.87 7.59
CA GLN A 605 -13.87 -43.48 8.08
C GLN A 605 -15.29 -42.97 8.38
N SER A 606 -16.30 -43.54 7.73
CA SER A 606 -17.71 -43.15 7.90
C SER A 606 -18.38 -43.82 9.09
N LEU A 607 -17.96 -45.03 9.51
CA LEU A 607 -18.58 -45.77 10.62
C LEU A 607 -18.72 -44.95 11.92
N PRO A 608 -17.69 -44.24 12.42
CA PRO A 608 -17.83 -43.46 13.65
C PRO A 608 -18.63 -42.17 13.46
N LEU A 609 -19.04 -41.80 12.24
CA LEU A 609 -19.98 -40.70 12.00
C LEU A 609 -21.43 -41.14 12.24
N LEU A 610 -21.74 -42.44 12.20
CA LEU A 610 -23.09 -42.97 12.34
C LEU A 610 -23.66 -42.82 13.76
N ASP A 611 -22.80 -42.52 14.74
CA ASP A 611 -23.15 -42.25 16.14
C ASP A 611 -23.58 -40.80 16.38
N ILE A 612 -23.43 -39.92 15.39
CA ILE A 612 -23.85 -38.51 15.49
C ILE A 612 -25.38 -38.44 15.55
N THR A 613 -25.90 -37.90 16.66
CA THR A 613 -27.34 -37.76 16.93
C THR A 613 -27.85 -36.32 16.85
N GLU A 614 -26.99 -35.38 16.47
CA GLU A 614 -27.32 -33.95 16.34
C GLU A 614 -28.44 -33.75 15.29
N PRO A 615 -29.61 -33.19 15.64
CA PRO A 615 -30.78 -33.17 14.76
C PRO A 615 -30.57 -32.45 13.41
N SER A 616 -29.71 -31.44 13.38
CA SER A 616 -29.42 -30.61 12.21
C SER A 616 -28.67 -31.37 11.10
N ILE A 617 -27.80 -32.32 11.48
CA ILE A 617 -26.97 -33.10 10.53
C ILE A 617 -27.47 -34.54 10.37
N LEU A 618 -28.28 -35.04 11.30
CA LEU A 618 -28.79 -36.41 11.32
C LEU A 618 -29.40 -36.88 9.97
N PRO A 619 -30.18 -36.07 9.23
CA PRO A 619 -30.69 -36.49 7.92
C PRO A 619 -29.61 -36.85 6.91
N TYR A 620 -28.45 -36.19 6.96
CA TYR A 620 -27.32 -36.46 6.07
C TYR A 620 -26.55 -37.71 6.52
N ILE A 621 -26.38 -37.92 7.83
CA ILE A 621 -25.79 -39.13 8.40
C ILE A 621 -26.64 -40.37 8.06
N GLN A 622 -27.97 -40.24 8.08
CA GLN A 622 -28.87 -41.33 7.68
C GLN A 622 -28.71 -41.73 6.22
N LYS A 623 -28.42 -40.78 5.31
CA LYS A 623 -28.11 -41.11 3.91
C LYS A 623 -26.79 -41.87 3.78
N ILE A 624 -25.76 -41.47 4.54
CA ILE A 624 -24.49 -42.22 4.60
C ILE A 624 -24.74 -43.65 5.08
N ARG A 625 -25.54 -43.83 6.14
CA ARG A 625 -25.92 -45.17 6.62
C ARG A 625 -26.57 -46.00 5.52
N PHE A 626 -27.55 -45.42 4.83
CA PHE A 626 -28.29 -46.11 3.77
C PHE A 626 -27.41 -46.55 2.59
N VAL A 627 -26.32 -45.84 2.27
CA VAL A 627 -25.43 -46.23 1.16
C VAL A 627 -24.32 -47.20 1.58
N LEU A 628 -24.12 -47.41 2.89
CA LEU A 628 -23.19 -48.39 3.45
C LEU A 628 -23.84 -49.76 3.70
N ASP A 629 -25.15 -49.74 3.94
CA ASP A 629 -26.03 -50.93 4.05
C ASP A 629 -26.35 -51.49 2.66
#